data_AF-A0AAE8ZXQ8-F1
#
_entry.id   AF-A0AAE8ZXQ8-F1
#
_cell.length_a   1.000
_cell.length_b   1.000
_cell.length_c   1.000
_cell.angle_alpha   90.00
_cell.angle_beta   90.00
_cell.angle_gamma   90.00
#
_symmetry.space_group_name_H-M   'P 1'
#
loop_
_entity.id
_entity.type
_entity.pdbx_description
1 polymer ?
#
loop_
_entity_poly.entity_id
_entity_poly.type
_entity_poly.pdbx_seq_one_letter_code
_entity_poly.pdbx_strand_id
1 'polypeptide(L)'
;MRVVTTTLLLGFFLLIWFPFESESLECINSTSYMDRVLVKPRSSECRLKTALCVKTMQISQNTDGSPKVLSIHRECFELEPPQAYREGKGCVDSYDDDDPISRRLGPHLITCFCSQDLCNF
;
A
#
# COMPACT_ATOMS: atom_id res chain seq x y z
N MET A 1 30.02 8.32 45.18
CA MET A 1 29.26 9.22 44.28
C MET A 1 29.76 9.21 42.82
N ARG A 2 30.43 8.16 42.31
CA ARG A 2 30.91 8.07 40.90
C ARG A 2 30.08 7.14 39.99
N VAL A 3 29.24 6.30 40.58
CA VAL A 3 28.41 5.31 39.84
C VAL A 3 27.13 5.95 39.27
N VAL A 4 26.63 7.00 39.93
CA VAL A 4 25.38 7.68 39.54
C VAL A 4 25.54 8.48 38.25
N THR A 5 26.72 9.07 38.02
CA THR A 5 26.98 9.86 36.81
C THR A 5 27.20 8.99 35.58
N THR A 6 27.75 7.78 35.75
CA THR A 6 28.00 6.84 34.65
C THR A 6 26.71 6.17 34.16
N THR A 7 25.79 5.82 35.06
CA THR A 7 24.47 5.30 34.66
C THR A 7 23.61 6.35 33.97
N LEU A 8 23.67 7.63 34.41
CA LEU A 8 22.98 8.74 33.76
C LEU A 8 23.49 8.99 32.33
N LEU A 9 24.81 8.96 32.11
CA LEU A 9 25.41 9.15 30.80
C LEU A 9 25.09 7.99 29.84
N LEU A 10 25.09 6.74 30.33
CA LEU A 10 24.70 5.57 29.54
C LEU A 10 23.21 5.58 29.19
N GLY A 11 22.34 5.96 30.12
CA GLY A 11 20.90 6.10 29.85
C GLY A 11 20.61 7.19 28.82
N PHE A 12 21.34 8.31 28.86
CA PHE A 12 21.22 9.38 27.86
C PHE A 12 21.72 8.95 26.48
N PHE A 13 22.82 8.18 26.41
CA PHE A 13 23.33 7.64 25.15
C PHE A 13 22.38 6.63 24.50
N LEU A 14 21.72 5.79 25.30
CA LEU A 14 20.73 4.84 24.81
C LEU A 14 19.48 5.53 24.25
N LEU A 15 19.05 6.66 24.83
CA LEU A 15 17.91 7.44 24.32
C LEU A 15 18.21 8.14 22.98
N ILE A 16 19.47 8.56 22.75
CA ILE A 16 19.89 9.19 21.48
C ILE A 16 20.03 8.15 20.36
N TRP A 17 20.27 6.88 20.72
CA TRP A 17 20.45 5.78 19.77
C TRP A 17 19.19 4.97 19.50
N PHE A 18 18.06 5.29 20.14
CA PHE A 18 16.78 4.74 19.68
C PHE A 18 16.53 5.30 18.28
N PRO A 19 16.48 4.43 17.24
CA PRO A 19 16.04 4.88 15.95
C PRO A 19 14.60 5.34 16.15
N PHE A 20 14.33 6.61 15.86
CA PHE A 20 12.99 7.02 15.47
C PHE A 20 12.67 6.18 14.23
N GLU A 21 12.14 4.97 14.43
CA GLU A 21 11.44 4.24 13.37
C GLU A 21 10.41 5.24 12.85
N SER A 22 10.46 5.56 11.55
CA SER A 22 9.52 6.46 10.93
C SER A 22 8.10 5.96 11.24
N GLU A 23 7.37 6.70 12.08
CA GLU A 23 6.04 6.30 12.55
C GLU A 23 4.96 6.41 11.47
N SER A 24 5.36 6.84 10.28
CA SER A 24 4.48 7.13 9.17
C SER A 24 4.94 6.44 7.89
N LEU A 25 3.95 6.05 7.08
CA LEU A 25 4.11 5.46 5.76
C LEU A 25 3.61 6.47 4.73
N GLU A 26 4.43 6.84 3.74
CA GLU A 26 4.00 7.74 2.68
C GLU A 26 3.39 6.93 1.53
N CYS A 27 2.12 7.15 1.19
CA CYS A 27 1.46 6.47 0.08
C CYS A 27 0.96 7.46 -0.95
N ILE A 28 0.83 7.02 -2.20
CA ILE A 28 0.09 7.80 -3.19
C ILE A 28 -1.39 7.73 -2.87
N ASN A 29 -2.04 8.89 -2.93
CA ASN A 29 -3.47 9.03 -2.83
C ASN A 29 -4.02 9.56 -4.16
N SER A 30 -4.72 8.68 -4.89
CA SER A 30 -5.44 9.05 -6.10
C SER A 30 -6.88 8.60 -5.97
N THR A 31 -7.76 9.56 -5.69
CA THR A 31 -9.22 9.36 -5.62
C THR A 31 -9.87 9.27 -7.01
N SER A 32 -9.11 9.49 -8.09
CA SER A 32 -9.60 9.47 -9.46
C SER A 32 -9.50 8.07 -10.07
N TYR A 33 -10.66 7.43 -10.30
CA TYR A 33 -10.79 6.25 -11.16
C TYR A 33 -10.46 6.54 -12.64
N MET A 34 -9.89 7.69 -12.99
CA MET A 34 -9.61 8.07 -14.38
C MET A 34 -8.21 8.69 -14.54
N ASP A 35 -7.25 8.34 -13.67
CA ASP A 35 -5.85 8.78 -13.79
C ASP A 35 -5.11 8.10 -14.96
N ARG A 36 -5.66 8.28 -16.16
CA ARG A 36 -4.89 8.22 -17.40
C ARG A 36 -4.23 9.60 -17.58
N VAL A 37 -3.02 9.73 -17.03
CA VAL A 37 -1.94 10.56 -17.57
C VAL A 37 -1.91 12.08 -17.21
N LEU A 38 -2.91 12.70 -16.58
CA LEU A 38 -2.92 14.18 -16.45
C LEU A 38 -2.83 14.82 -15.06
N VAL A 39 -2.96 14.06 -13.97
CA VAL A 39 -2.82 14.61 -12.60
C VAL A 39 -1.63 13.96 -11.92
N LYS A 40 -0.66 14.78 -11.49
CA LYS A 40 0.47 14.28 -10.69
C LYS A 40 -0.13 13.69 -9.40
N PRO A 41 0.04 12.38 -9.14
CA PRO A 41 -0.46 11.77 -7.91
C PRO A 41 0.08 12.54 -6.71
N ARG A 42 -0.81 12.90 -5.77
CA ARG A 42 -0.39 13.50 -4.50
C ARG A 42 -0.05 12.37 -3.55
N SER A 43 1.08 12.47 -2.86
CA SER A 43 1.36 11.62 -1.73
C SER A 43 0.62 12.12 -0.49
N SER A 44 0.25 11.18 0.38
CA SER A 44 -0.31 11.44 1.69
C SER A 44 0.34 10.51 2.71
N GLU A 45 0.59 11.05 3.89
CA GLU A 45 1.16 10.32 5.02
C GLU A 45 0.05 9.53 5.73
N CYS A 46 0.23 8.21 5.83
CA CYS A 46 -0.63 7.34 6.63
C CYS A 46 -0.20 7.40 8.09
N ARG A 47 -1.15 7.51 9.01
CA ARG A 47 -0.92 7.81 10.43
C ARG A 47 -0.72 6.59 11.31
N LEU A 48 -1.04 5.39 10.81
CA LEU A 48 -0.96 4.15 11.59
C LEU A 48 0.29 3.36 11.26
N LYS A 49 0.94 2.80 12.30
CA LYS A 49 2.11 1.92 12.17
C LYS A 49 1.85 0.65 11.36
N THR A 50 0.59 0.23 11.28
CA THR A 50 0.15 -0.95 10.52
C THR A 50 -0.47 -0.59 9.17
N ALA A 51 -0.39 0.68 8.76
CA ALA A 51 -0.93 1.11 7.48
C ALA A 51 -0.23 0.40 6.32
N LEU A 52 -0.95 0.24 5.22
CA LEU A 52 -0.45 -0.28 3.96
C LEU A 52 -0.80 0.70 2.84
N CYS A 53 0.06 0.83 1.84
CA CYS A 53 -0.31 1.47 0.60
C CYS A 53 -1.11 0.50 -0.25
N VAL A 54 -2.22 0.97 -0.81
CA VAL A 54 -3.08 0.19 -1.70
C VAL A 54 -3.06 0.75 -3.11
N LYS A 55 -3.09 -0.16 -4.09
CA LYS A 55 -3.28 0.13 -5.51
C LYS A 55 -4.32 -0.83 -6.08
N THR A 56 -5.47 -0.29 -6.47
CA THR A 56 -6.54 -1.03 -7.13
C THR A 56 -6.60 -0.63 -8.59
N MET A 57 -6.39 -1.58 -9.50
CA MET A 57 -6.46 -1.38 -10.94
C MET A 57 -7.72 -2.04 -11.48
N GLN A 58 -8.55 -1.29 -12.18
CA GLN A 58 -9.60 -1.87 -13.00
C GLN A 58 -9.04 -2.12 -14.39
N ILE A 59 -9.12 -3.35 -14.86
CA ILE A 59 -8.55 -3.78 -16.12
C ILE A 59 -9.66 -4.43 -16.95
N SER A 60 -9.68 -4.16 -18.25
CA SER A 60 -10.51 -4.87 -19.22
C SER A 60 -9.61 -5.52 -20.26
N GLN A 61 -10.14 -6.41 -21.08
CA GLN A 61 -9.40 -6.90 -22.25
C GLN A 61 -9.73 -6.04 -23.48
N ASN A 62 -8.70 -5.73 -24.27
CA ASN A 62 -8.86 -5.25 -25.64
C ASN A 62 -9.40 -6.39 -26.53
N THR A 63 -9.83 -6.05 -27.75
CA THR A 63 -10.31 -7.02 -28.75
C THR A 63 -9.23 -8.02 -29.18
N ASP A 64 -7.96 -7.67 -29.02
CA ASP A 64 -6.81 -8.53 -29.29
C ASP A 64 -6.37 -9.37 -28.06
N GLY A 65 -7.12 -9.29 -26.95
CA GLY A 65 -6.84 -10.00 -25.71
C GLY A 65 -5.81 -9.31 -24.79
N SER A 66 -5.20 -8.19 -25.20
CA SER A 66 -4.26 -7.47 -24.35
C SER A 66 -4.95 -6.76 -23.18
N PRO A 67 -4.32 -6.66 -21.99
CA PRO A 67 -4.91 -5.98 -20.84
C PRO A 67 -4.97 -4.47 -21.07
N LYS A 68 -6.09 -3.86 -20.70
CA LYS A 68 -6.35 -2.41 -20.79
C LYS A 68 -6.74 -1.89 -19.41
N VAL A 69 -5.86 -1.11 -18.79
CA VAL A 69 -6.17 -0.45 -17.52
C VAL A 69 -7.21 0.65 -17.75
N LEU A 70 -8.40 0.47 -17.17
CA LEU A 70 -9.50 1.43 -17.20
C LEU A 70 -9.33 2.51 -16.15
N SER A 71 -9.01 2.10 -14.92
CA SER A 71 -8.89 2.98 -13.78
C SER A 71 -7.79 2.52 -12.82
N ILE A 72 -7.23 3.45 -12.06
CA ILE A 72 -6.30 3.14 -10.97
C ILE A 72 -6.73 3.96 -9.76
N HIS A 73 -7.02 3.29 -8.66
CA HIS A 73 -7.30 3.89 -7.37
C HIS A 73 -6.15 3.60 -6.41
N ARG A 74 -5.76 4.58 -5.60
CA ARG A 74 -4.65 4.45 -4.65
C ARG A 74 -4.99 5.17 -3.37
N GLU A 75 -4.69 4.55 -2.24
CA GLU A 75 -5.01 5.09 -0.93
C GLU A 75 -4.09 4.54 0.17
N CYS A 76 -4.13 5.22 1.32
CA CYS A 76 -3.67 4.70 2.60
C CYS A 76 -4.70 3.74 3.15
N PHE A 77 -4.34 2.47 3.32
CA PHE A 77 -5.17 1.47 3.97
C PHE A 77 -4.76 1.34 5.43
N GLU A 78 -5.58 1.93 6.30
CA GLU A 78 -5.36 2.05 7.73
C GLU A 78 -6.11 0.98 8.56
N LEU A 79 -6.71 -0.01 7.89
CA LEU A 79 -7.45 -1.10 8.52
C LEU A 79 -6.64 -2.39 8.60
N GLU A 80 -7.23 -3.41 9.23
CA GLU A 80 -6.65 -4.75 9.29
C GLU A 80 -6.42 -5.30 7.87
N PRO A 81 -5.18 -5.71 7.52
CA PRO A 81 -4.87 -6.15 6.16
C PRO A 81 -5.72 -7.36 5.75
N PRO A 82 -6.18 -7.43 4.49
CA PRO A 82 -6.92 -8.60 4.02
C PRO A 82 -6.09 -9.87 4.18
N GLN A 83 -6.77 -11.00 4.41
CA GLN A 83 -6.12 -12.29 4.64
C GLN A 83 -5.15 -12.67 3.51
N ALA A 84 -5.50 -12.37 2.25
CA ALA A 84 -4.63 -12.63 1.11
C ALA A 84 -3.29 -11.88 1.18
N TYR A 85 -3.25 -10.68 1.75
CA TYR A 85 -1.99 -9.97 2.00
C TYR A 85 -1.16 -10.66 3.09
N ARG A 86 -1.81 -11.14 4.16
CA ARG A 86 -1.17 -11.87 5.26
C ARG A 86 -0.56 -13.20 4.82
N GLU A 87 -1.14 -13.82 3.80
CA GLU A 87 -0.62 -15.01 3.13
C GLU A 87 0.58 -14.72 2.20
N GLY A 88 1.06 -13.47 2.16
CA GLY A 88 2.22 -13.06 1.37
C GLY A 88 1.91 -12.87 -0.12
N LYS A 89 0.64 -12.91 -0.53
CA LYS A 89 0.28 -12.82 -1.96
C LYS A 89 0.45 -11.41 -2.53
N GLY A 90 0.52 -10.37 -1.69
CA GLY A 90 0.83 -8.98 -2.08
C GLY A 90 -0.23 -8.29 -2.95
N CYS A 91 -0.85 -9.04 -3.86
CA CYS A 91 -1.92 -8.64 -4.75
C CYS A 91 -3.03 -9.69 -4.77
N VAL A 92 -4.26 -9.22 -4.96
CA VAL A 92 -5.46 -10.04 -5.08
C VAL A 92 -6.14 -9.65 -6.39
N ASP A 93 -6.38 -10.63 -7.25
CA ASP A 93 -7.22 -10.45 -8.43
C ASP A 93 -8.66 -10.82 -8.06
N SER A 94 -9.61 -9.98 -8.41
CA SER A 94 -11.04 -10.27 -8.27
C SER A 94 -11.53 -11.28 -9.32
N TYR A 95 -10.71 -11.55 -10.33
CA TYR A 95 -11.00 -12.52 -11.37
C TYR A 95 -10.75 -13.94 -10.86
N ASP A 96 -11.82 -14.74 -10.83
CA ASP A 96 -11.77 -16.17 -10.52
C ASP A 96 -11.85 -16.97 -11.83
N ASP A 97 -10.76 -17.67 -12.18
CA ASP A 97 -10.67 -18.51 -13.37
C ASP A 97 -11.67 -19.68 -13.36
N ASP A 98 -12.05 -20.13 -12.16
CA ASP A 98 -12.95 -21.26 -11.94
C ASP A 98 -14.43 -20.84 -11.98
N ASP A 99 -14.74 -19.54 -11.93
CA ASP A 99 -16.11 -19.02 -12.02
C ASP A 99 -16.46 -18.51 -13.44
N PRO A 100 -17.36 -19.19 -14.18
CA PRO A 100 -17.79 -18.76 -15.51
C PRO A 100 -18.57 -17.44 -15.52
N ILE A 101 -19.04 -16.94 -14.38
CA ILE A 101 -19.66 -15.63 -14.23
C ILE A 101 -18.60 -14.52 -14.26
N SER A 102 -17.42 -14.73 -13.68
CA SER A 102 -16.26 -13.82 -13.73
C SER A 102 -15.80 -13.56 -15.17
N ARG A 103 -15.90 -14.57 -16.04
CA ARG A 103 -15.62 -14.44 -17.48
C ARG A 103 -16.61 -13.58 -18.26
N ARG A 104 -17.83 -13.39 -17.71
CA ARG A 104 -18.92 -12.64 -18.35
C ARG A 104 -19.07 -11.21 -17.83
N LEU A 105 -18.52 -10.90 -16.66
CA LEU A 105 -18.76 -9.65 -15.95
C LEU A 105 -17.62 -8.64 -16.11
N GLY A 106 -17.53 -8.02 -17.29
CA GLY A 106 -16.90 -6.70 -17.42
C GLY A 106 -15.45 -6.59 -16.91
N PRO A 107 -15.03 -5.40 -16.44
CA PRO A 107 -13.65 -5.15 -16.03
C PRO A 107 -13.29 -5.85 -14.71
N HIS A 108 -12.13 -6.51 -14.67
CA HIS A 108 -11.55 -7.15 -13.48
C HIS A 108 -10.82 -6.13 -12.59
N LEU A 109 -10.76 -6.39 -11.29
CA LEU A 109 -10.09 -5.54 -10.30
C LEU A 109 -8.87 -6.28 -9.74
N ILE A 110 -7.69 -5.67 -9.86
CA ILE A 110 -6.47 -6.15 -9.21
C ILE A 110 -6.12 -5.20 -8.08
N THR A 111 -6.15 -5.68 -6.84
CA THR A 111 -5.85 -4.89 -5.65
C THR A 111 -4.54 -5.37 -5.03
N CYS A 112 -3.54 -4.49 -5.01
CA CYS A 112 -2.23 -4.73 -4.42
C CYS A 112 -2.03 -3.92 -3.14
N PHE A 113 -1.28 -4.49 -2.19
CA PHE A 113 -0.97 -3.95 -0.89
C PHE A 113 0.55 -3.99 -0.68
N CYS A 114 1.12 -2.95 -0.09
CA CYS A 114 2.56 -2.90 0.20
C CYS A 114 2.84 -1.98 1.39
N SER A 115 4.01 -2.14 2.02
CA SER A 115 4.37 -1.51 3.30
C SER A 115 5.64 -0.66 3.21
N GLN A 116 6.00 -0.20 2.02
CA GLN A 116 7.16 0.67 1.76
C GLN A 116 6.66 2.02 1.24
N ASP A 117 7.42 3.09 1.49
CA ASP A 117 7.02 4.42 1.01
C ASP A 117 6.85 4.43 -0.52
N LEU A 118 5.73 4.99 -0.96
CA LEU A 118 5.35 5.21 -2.35
C LEU A 118 5.31 3.93 -3.20
N CYS A 119 5.24 2.75 -2.58
CA CYS A 119 5.23 1.46 -3.26
C CYS A 119 4.00 1.22 -4.15
N ASN A 120 2.96 2.05 -4.02
CA ASN A 120 1.74 1.99 -4.81
C ASN A 120 1.75 2.88 -6.07
N PHE A 121 2.94 3.28 -6.57
CA PHE A 121 3.11 4.02 -7.84
C PHE A 121 2.53 3.27 -9.05
#